data_AF-A0A933IK79-F1
#
_entry.id   AF-A0A933IK79-F1
#
_cell.length_a   1.000
_cell.length_b   1.000
_cell.length_c   1.000
_cell.angle_alpha   90.00
_cell.angle_beta   90.00
_cell.angle_gamma   90.00
#
_symmetry.space_group_name_H-M   'P 1'
#
loop_
_entity.id
_entity.type
_entity.pdbx_description
1 polymer ?
#
loop_
_entity_poly.entity_id
_entity_poly.type
_entity_poly.pdbx_seq_one_letter_code
_entity_poly.pdbx_strand_id
1 'polypeptide(L)' 'MPKPKIGIYGLSSCAGDQLVILNCEDEILSIASMVDIKSFIMAQTGNEETELDIALVEGTVSGAEQPS' A
#
# COMPACT_ATOMS: atom_id res chain seq x y z
N MET A 1 12.40 19.03 -1.38
CA MET A 1 12.08 18.21 -0.20
C MET A 1 12.12 16.75 -0.63
N PRO A 2 12.57 15.81 0.22
CA PRO A 2 12.44 14.38 -0.08
C PRO A 2 10.96 14.02 -0.26
N LYS A 3 10.66 13.07 -1.14
CA LYS A 3 9.29 12.54 -1.29
C LYS A 3 8.90 11.79 0.00
N PRO A 4 7.66 11.90 0.49
CA PRO A 4 7.19 11.11 1.62
C PRO A 4 7.29 9.62 1.31
N LYS A 5 7.83 8.84 2.26
CA LYS A 5 7.86 7.39 2.19
C LYS A 5 6.52 6.82 2.58
N ILE A 6 5.94 5.99 1.72
CA ILE A 6 4.63 5.39 1.98
C ILE A 6 4.64 3.87 1.85
N GLY A 7 3.75 3.23 2.59
CA GLY A 7 3.46 1.80 2.48
C GLY A 7 1.95 1.53 2.40
N ILE A 8 1.56 0.52 1.63
CA ILE A 8 0.18 0.11 1.41
C ILE A 8 0.04 -1.35 1.85
N TYR A 9 -0.84 -1.59 2.83
CA TYR A 9 -0.99 -2.86 3.51
C TYR A 9 -2.46 -3.28 3.62
N GLY A 10 -2.74 -4.57 3.49
CA GLY A 10 -4.07 -5.14 3.70
C GLY A 10 -4.14 -5.98 4.98
N LEU A 11 -5.21 -5.82 5.76
CA LEU A 11 -5.54 -6.66 6.91
C LEU A 11 -6.46 -7.81 6.48
N SER A 12 -7.78 -7.61 6.48
CA SER A 12 -8.76 -8.58 5.96
C SER A 12 -9.51 -8.01 4.76
N SER A 13 -9.17 -8.46 3.55
CA SER A 13 -9.95 -8.25 2.33
C SER A 13 -9.44 -9.18 1.23
N CYS A 14 -10.26 -9.52 0.24
CA CYS A 14 -9.91 -10.40 -0.87
C CYS A 14 -8.95 -9.77 -1.91
N ALA A 15 -8.09 -8.83 -1.48
CA ALA A 15 -7.24 -7.97 -2.32
C ALA A 15 -7.98 -7.08 -3.35
N GLY A 16 -9.31 -6.97 -3.26
CA GLY A 16 -10.12 -6.22 -4.22
C GLY A 16 -9.89 -4.71 -4.19
N ASP A 17 -9.66 -4.14 -3.00
CA ASP A 17 -9.51 -2.69 -2.81
C ASP A 17 -8.14 -2.19 -3.32
N GLN A 18 -7.05 -2.92 -3.04
CA GLN A 18 -5.73 -2.66 -3.65
C GLN A 18 -5.72 -2.80 -5.18
N LEU A 19 -6.53 -3.70 -5.74
CA LEU A 19 -6.70 -3.82 -7.20
C LEU A 19 -7.38 -2.59 -7.81
N VAL A 20 -8.30 -1.95 -7.09
CA VAL A 20 -8.89 -0.68 -7.53
C VAL A 20 -7.83 0.43 -7.57
N ILE A 21 -6.94 0.51 -6.57
CA ILE A 21 -5.84 1.48 -6.55
C ILE A 21 -4.91 1.31 -7.77
N LEU A 22 -4.61 0.06 -8.16
CA LEU A 22 -3.81 -0.24 -9.35
C LEU A 22 -4.54 0.09 -10.66
N ASN A 23 -5.86 -0.02 -10.68
CA ASN A 23 -6.68 0.29 -11.86
C ASN A 23 -6.93 1.79 -12.05
N CYS A 24 -6.43 2.66 -11.16
CA CYS A 24 -6.50 4.11 -11.31
C CYS A 24 -5.47 4.66 -12.33
N GLU A 25 -5.20 3.94 -13.42
CA GLU A 25 -4.33 4.25 -14.57
C GLU A 25 -3.45 5.51 -14.47
N ASP A 26 -3.93 6.67 -14.93
CA ASP A 26 -3.13 7.90 -14.98
C ASP A 26 -2.99 8.55 -13.59
N GLU A 27 -4.00 8.39 -12.73
CA GLU A 27 -4.01 8.91 -11.37
C GLU A 27 -2.99 8.19 -10.48
N ILE A 28 -2.80 6.88 -10.64
CA ILE A 28 -1.80 6.12 -9.86
C ILE A 28 -0.38 6.54 -10.25
N LEU A 29 -0.13 6.87 -11.53
CA LEU A 29 1.14 7.42 -11.99
C LEU A 29 1.40 8.81 -11.40
N SER A 30 0.37 9.65 -11.32
CA SER A 30 0.46 10.96 -10.68
C SER A 30 0.81 10.82 -9.19
N ILE A 31 0.13 9.93 -8.47
CA ILE A 31 0.41 9.66 -7.05
C ILE A 31 1.82 9.11 -6.86
N ALA A 32 2.21 8.10 -7.65
CA ALA A 32 3.56 7.51 -7.61
C ALA A 32 4.66 8.54 -7.93
N SER A 33 4.35 9.58 -8.71
CA SER A 33 5.28 10.67 -8.98
C SER A 33 5.54 11.55 -7.73
N MET A 34 4.62 11.60 -6.78
CA MET A 34 4.69 12.48 -5.60
C MET A 34 5.27 11.80 -4.36
N VAL A 35 5.30 10.47 -4.31
CA VAL A 35 5.69 9.69 -3.12
C VAL A 35 6.81 8.69 -3.42
N ASP A 36 7.42 8.15 -2.38
CA ASP A 36 8.39 7.04 -2.44
C ASP A 36 7.72 5.79 -1.86
N ILE A 37 7.24 4.90 -2.74
CA ILE A 37 6.50 3.69 -2.34
C ILE A 37 7.48 2.61 -1.90
N LYS A 38 7.56 2.39 -0.58
CA LYS A 38 8.44 1.39 0.03
C LYS A 38 7.82 0.00 0.09
N SER A 39 6.49 -0.07 0.24
CA SER A 39 5.79 -1.35 0.26
C SER A 39 4.43 -1.22 -0.40
N PHE A 40 4.17 -2.06 -1.41
CA PHE A 40 2.87 -2.27 -2.02
C PHE A 40 2.88 -3.66 -2.70
N ILE A 41 2.45 -4.69 -1.98
CA ILE A 41 2.59 -6.10 -2.39
C ILE A 41 1.92 -6.42 -3.73
N MET A 42 0.87 -5.70 -4.09
CA MET A 42 0.17 -5.89 -5.35
C MET A 42 0.86 -5.22 -6.54
N ALA A 43 1.74 -4.23 -6.31
CA ALA A 43 2.38 -3.44 -7.37
C ALA A 43 3.85 -3.80 -7.60
N GLN A 44 4.54 -4.35 -6.59
CA GLN A 44 5.98 -4.63 -6.66
C GLN A 44 6.40 -5.84 -5.81
N THR A 45 7.54 -6.43 -6.17
CA THR A 45 8.18 -7.52 -5.41
C THR A 45 9.24 -7.04 -4.44
N GLY A 46 9.84 -5.86 -4.67
CA GLY A 46 10.92 -5.27 -3.86
C GLY A 46 10.43 -4.51 -2.63
N ASN A 47 9.50 -5.09 -1.87
CA ASN A 47 8.94 -4.44 -0.68
C ASN A 47 9.98 -4.33 0.44
N GLU A 48 10.11 -3.14 1.02
CA GLU A 48 11.06 -2.82 2.08
C GLU A 48 10.33 -2.59 3.42
N GLU A 49 10.85 -3.19 4.48
CA GLU A 49 10.45 -2.88 5.85
C GLU A 49 11.32 -1.70 6.35
N THR A 50 10.73 -0.51 6.43
CA THR A 50 11.43 0.73 6.76
C THR A 50 10.50 1.71 7.47
N GLU A 51 11.06 2.74 8.09
CA GLU A 51 10.25 3.83 8.65
C GLU A 51 9.50 4.57 7.54
N LEU A 52 8.19 4.69 7.73
CA LEU A 52 7.27 5.35 6.82
C LEU A 52 6.80 6.68 7.40
N ASP A 53 6.59 7.64 6.51
CA ASP A 53 5.90 8.87 6.85
C ASP A 53 4.38 8.64 6.89
N ILE A 54 3.86 7.78 6.01
CA ILE A 54 2.42 7.47 5.90
C ILE A 54 2.23 5.97 5.63
N ALA A 55 1.36 5.32 6.41
CA ALA A 55 0.90 3.96 6.15
C ALA A 55 -0.57 3.97 5.76
N LEU A 56 -0.88 3.45 4.56
CA LEU A 56 -2.24 3.21 4.08
C LEU A 56 -2.60 1.76 4.41
N VAL A 57 -3.59 1.59 5.28
CA VAL A 57 -4.05 0.27 5.72
C VAL A 57 -5.49 0.07 5.30
N GLU A 58 -5.74 -0.99 4.54
CA GLU A 58 -7.08 -1.38 4.08
C GLU A 58 -7.58 -2.66 4.74
N GLY A 59 -8.89 -2.89 4.64
CA GLY A 59 -9.57 -4.03 5.24
C GLY A 59 -10.02 -3.78 6.68
N THR A 60 -10.61 -4.82 7.29
CA THR A 60 -11.16 -4.72 8.65
C THR A 60 -10.31 -5.47 9.67
N VAL A 61 -10.42 -5.10 10.95
CA VAL A 61 -9.87 -5.92 12.04
C VAL A 61 -10.98 -6.83 12.54
N SER A 62 -10.96 -8.11 12.16
CA SER A 62 -11.81 -9.15 12.75
C SER A 62 -11.05 -9.83 13.90
N GLY A 63 -11.67 -9.90 15.08
CA GLY A 63 -11.01 -10.47 16.27
C GLY A 63 -10.63 -11.95 16.13
N ALA A 64 -9.52 -12.30 16.79
CA ALA A 64 -8.69 -13.51 16.76
C ALA A 64 -7.79 -13.63 15.51
N GLU A 65 -6.50 -13.37 15.76
CA GLU A 65 -5.30 -13.52 14.93
C GLU A 65 -5.49 -13.68 13.40
N GLN A 66 -4.97 -12.72 12.64
CA GLN A 66 -4.61 -13.01 11.26
C GLN A 66 -3.23 -13.70 11.28
N PRO A 67 -3.11 -14.92 10.74
CA PRO A 67 -1.83 -15.59 10.71
C PRO A 67 -0.87 -14.82 9.80
N SER A 68 0.36 -14.69 10.31
CA SER A 68 1.55 -14.11 9.66
C SER A 68 1.86 -14.72 8.31
#